data_AF-A0A3B9W7D5-F1
#
_entry.id   AF-A0A3B9W7D5-F1
#
_cell.length_a   1.000
_cell.length_b   1.000
_cell.length_c   1.000
_cell.angle_alpha   90.00
_cell.angle_beta   90.00
_cell.angle_gamma   90.00
#
_symmetry.space_group_name_H-M   'P 1'
#
loop_
_entity.id
_entity.type
_entity.pdbx_description
1 polymer ?
#
loop_
_entity_poly.entity_id
_entity_poly.type
_entity_poly.pdbx_seq_one_letter_code
_entity_poly.pdbx_strand_id
1 'polypeptide(L)' 'PGLKAGYRWCLCVLRWKEAWENNVAPPVILASCDYSALEVVPLDILKHYAKL' A
#
# COMPACT_ATOMS: atom_id res chain seq x y z
N PRO A 1 -11.77 -13.35 14.21
CA PRO A 1 -10.64 -13.66 13.30
C PRO A 1 -10.11 -12.36 12.65
N GLY A 2 -8.79 -12.17 12.60
CA GLY A 2 -8.16 -10.92 12.16
C GLY A 2 -6.88 -11.15 11.36
N LEU A 3 -6.42 -10.09 10.69
CA LEU A 3 -5.19 -10.11 9.91
C LEU A 3 -3.97 -10.33 10.81
N LYS A 4 -3.04 -11.16 10.34
CA LYS A 4 -1.75 -11.40 10.99
C LYS A 4 -0.64 -10.77 10.17
N ALA A 5 0.48 -10.45 10.82
CA ALA A 5 1.67 -9.96 10.13
C ALA A 5 2.10 -10.94 9.02
N GLY A 6 2.46 -10.39 7.85
CA GLY A 6 2.83 -11.17 6.66
C GLY A 6 1.68 -11.58 5.76
N TYR A 7 0.42 -11.37 6.17
CA TYR A 7 -0.71 -11.61 5.30
C TYR A 7 -0.80 -10.52 4.23
N ARG A 8 -1.07 -10.93 2.99
CA ARG A 8 -1.35 -10.03 1.88
C ARG A 8 -2.83 -9.70 1.90
N TRP A 9 -3.17 -8.41 1.84
CA TRP A 9 -4.55 -7.95 1.92
C TRP A 9 -4.74 -6.68 1.10
N CYS A 10 -5.87 -6.59 0.41
CA CYS A 10 -6.26 -5.37 -0.30
C CYS A 10 -6.71 -4.32 0.72
N LEU A 11 -6.00 -3.21 0.78
CA LEU A 11 -6.32 -2.07 1.65
C LEU A 11 -6.87 -0.92 0.82
N CYS A 12 -7.77 -0.14 1.42
CA CYS A 12 -8.18 1.13 0.82
C CYS A 12 -6.96 2.05 0.69
N VAL A 13 -6.74 2.62 -0.50
CA VAL A 13 -5.58 3.48 -0.76
C VAL A 13 -5.49 4.66 0.21
N LEU A 14 -6.63 5.21 0.65
CA LEU A 14 -6.68 6.26 1.67
C LEU A 14 -6.08 5.83 3.01
N ARG A 15 -6.36 4.59 3.45
CA ARG A 15 -5.77 4.04 4.69
C ARG A 15 -4.29 3.76 4.55
N TRP A 16 -3.87 3.32 3.37
CA TRP A 16 -2.46 3.15 3.08
C TRP A 16 -1.73 4.51 3.07
N LYS A 17 -2.35 5.55 2.49
CA LYS A 17 -1.83 6.93 2.49
C LYS A 17 -1.67 7.48 3.91
N GLU A 18 -2.66 7.32 4.77
CA GLU A 18 -2.55 7.70 6.20
C GLU A 18 -1.34 7.01 6.86
N ALA A 19 -1.13 5.72 6.60
CA ALA A 19 0.03 5.01 7.13
C ALA A 19 1.35 5.55 6.57
N TRP A 20 1.39 5.93 5.29
CA TRP A 20 2.56 6.57 4.67
C TRP A 20 2.87 7.93 5.29
N GLU A 21 1.86 8.79 5.48
CA GLU A 21 2.01 10.09 6.15
C GLU A 21 2.54 9.95 7.59
N ASN A 22 2.21 8.84 8.26
CA ASN A 22 2.73 8.49 9.59
C ASN A 22 4.03 7.68 9.57
N ASN A 23 4.69 7.51 8.41
CA ASN A 23 5.92 6.75 8.22
C ASN A 23 5.83 5.25 8.64
N VAL A 24 4.62 4.68 8.64
CA VAL A 24 4.34 3.28 9.02
C VAL A 24 3.62 2.52 7.90
N ALA A 25 3.75 2.98 6.65
CA ALA A 25 3.14 2.32 5.50
C ALA A 25 3.66 0.87 5.33
N PRO A 26 2.76 -0.11 5.18
CA PRO A 26 3.16 -1.48 4.89
C PRO A 26 3.67 -1.60 3.44
N PRO A 27 4.51 -2.60 3.14
CA PRO A 27 4.97 -2.85 1.78
C PRO A 27 3.80 -3.18 0.84
N VAL A 28 3.93 -2.78 -0.42
CA VAL A 28 2.92 -2.99 -1.46
C VAL A 28 3.41 -3.95 -2.54
N ILE A 29 2.49 -4.66 -3.16
CA ILE A 29 2.76 -5.52 -4.32
C ILE A 29 2.16 -4.83 -5.53
N LEU A 30 2.99 -4.14 -6.32
CA LEU A 30 2.53 -3.31 -7.44
C LEU A 30 1.71 -4.11 -8.47
N ALA A 31 2.07 -5.38 -8.70
CA ALA A 31 1.34 -6.27 -9.61
C ALA A 31 -0.09 -6.60 -9.13
N SER A 32 -0.42 -6.31 -7.86
CA SER A 32 -1.74 -6.53 -7.26
C SER A 32 -2.43 -5.24 -6.82
N CYS A 33 -1.87 -4.07 -7.18
CA CYS A 33 -2.50 -2.78 -6.94
C CYS A 33 -3.32 -2.34 -8.15
N ASP A 34 -4.51 -1.80 -7.89
CA ASP A 34 -5.32 -1.20 -8.93
C ASP A 34 -4.72 0.14 -9.40
N TYR A 35 -4.90 0.48 -10.68
CA TYR A 35 -4.36 1.72 -11.27
C TYR A 35 -4.95 2.98 -10.61
N SER A 36 -6.20 2.92 -10.11
CA SER A 36 -6.84 4.02 -9.38
C SER A 36 -6.08 4.48 -8.13
N ALA A 37 -5.20 3.63 -7.57
CA ALA A 37 -4.35 4.03 -6.46
C ALA A 37 -3.43 5.23 -6.80
N LEU A 38 -3.09 5.39 -8.08
CA LEU A 38 -2.25 6.48 -8.58
C LEU A 38 -2.91 7.86 -8.53
N GLU A 39 -4.24 7.91 -8.42
CA GLU A 39 -4.99 9.16 -8.21
C GLU A 39 -4.76 9.73 -6.80
N VAL A 40 -4.35 8.88 -5.85
CA VAL A 40 -4.22 9.22 -4.43
C VAL A 40 -2.77 9.23 -3.98
N VAL A 41 -1.94 8.33 -4.49
CA VAL A 41 -0.52 8.19 -4.13
C VAL A 41 0.32 8.10 -5.42
N PRO A 42 1.38 8.91 -5.57
CA PRO A 42 2.26 8.84 -6.74
C PRO A 42 2.93 7.48 -6.91
N LEU A 43 3.15 7.07 -8.17
CA LEU A 43 3.78 5.79 -8.50
C LEU A 43 5.17 5.64 -7.87
N ASP A 44 5.96 6.70 -7.79
CA ASP A 44 7.31 6.68 -7.21
C ASP A 44 7.29 6.30 -5.72
N ILE A 45 6.28 6.77 -4.99
CA ILE A 45 6.07 6.38 -3.59
C ILE A 45 5.70 4.90 -3.51
N LEU A 46 4.75 4.44 -4.32
CA LEU A 46 4.39 3.02 -4.33
C LEU A 46 5.57 2.12 -4.72
N LYS A 47 6.43 2.55 -5.65
CA LYS A 47 7.67 1.87 -6.02
C LYS A 47 8.67 1.81 -4.86
N HIS A 48 8.78 2.87 -4.07
CA HIS A 48 9.65 2.89 -2.89
C HIS A 48 9.24 1.83 -1.85
N TYR A 49 7.93 1.60 -1.68
CA TYR A 49 7.38 0.58 -0.78
C TYR A 49 7.15 -0.78 -1.44
N ALA A 50 7.51 -0.95 -2.71
CA ALA A 50 7.26 -2.17 -3.45
C ALA A 50 8.14 -3.33 -2.92
N LYS A 51 7.52 -4.47 -2.63
CA LYS A 51 8.21 -5.74 -2.36
C LYS A 51 7.62 -6.86 -3.22
N LEU A 52 8.51 -7.74 -3.69
CA LEU A 52 8.17 -8.98 -4.43
C LEU A 52 7.42 -9.99 -3.55
#